data_AF-A0A2U2BR15-F1
#
_entry.id   AF-A0A2U2BR15-F1
#
_cell.length_a   1.000
_cell.length_b   1.000
_cell.length_c   1.000
_cell.angle_alpha   90.00
_cell.angle_beta   90.00
_cell.angle_gamma   90.00
#
_symmetry.space_group_name_H-M   'P 1'
#
loop_
_entity.id
_entity.type
_entity.pdbx_description
1 polymer ?
#
loop_
_entity_poly.entity_id
_entity_poly.type
_entity_poly.pdbx_seq_one_letter_code
_entity_poly.pdbx_strand_id
1 'polypeptide(L)'
;MFGMFPKMIIPVLVYIAVAYASAMSGGGAEGFVGDIDRFQSGTCAGMENAAPDAEPCREGALNGTLFSVDMLSGGVWTLSTGDIILILGLVFLFIEMVKSANSGTSTIVNHGLSMGVFVICLGLFLMAPLFATSTFFLLTLMTLLDVVAGFTVTAIAARRDLGAG
;
A
#
# COMPACT_ATOMS: atom_id res chain seq x y z
N MET A 1 -17.23 1.20 21.00
CA MET A 1 -15.89 1.84 21.01
C MET A 1 -15.01 1.44 19.82
N PHE A 2 -15.07 0.20 19.31
CA PHE A 2 -14.34 -0.30 18.13
C PHE A 2 -14.84 0.20 16.74
N GLY A 3 -15.61 1.30 16.70
CA GLY A 3 -16.34 1.72 15.50
C GLY A 3 -15.70 2.86 14.69
N MET A 4 -14.67 3.53 15.20
CA MET A 4 -14.27 4.87 14.74
C MET A 4 -12.79 4.99 14.30
N PHE A 5 -12.20 3.94 13.74
CA PHE A 5 -10.84 4.01 13.20
C PHE A 5 -10.85 3.70 11.70
N PRO A 6 -10.12 4.49 10.86
CA PRO A 6 -9.92 4.17 9.45
C PRO A 6 -9.25 2.81 9.37
N LYS A 7 -9.94 1.82 8.84
CA LYS A 7 -9.40 0.46 8.76
C LYS A 7 -8.29 0.38 7.72
N MET A 8 -8.26 1.31 6.75
CA MET A 8 -7.14 1.50 5.84
C MET A 8 -5.80 1.81 6.54
N ILE A 9 -5.79 2.16 7.83
CA ILE A 9 -4.53 2.29 8.58
C ILE A 9 -3.79 0.96 8.74
N ILE A 10 -4.51 -0.17 8.77
CA ILE A 10 -3.93 -1.49 9.01
C ILE A 10 -2.97 -1.92 7.89
N PRO A 11 -3.36 -1.93 6.60
CA PRO A 11 -2.44 -2.28 5.51
C PRO A 11 -1.25 -1.30 5.40
N VAL A 12 -1.45 -0.02 5.75
CA VAL A 12 -0.36 0.98 5.81
C VAL A 12 0.63 0.63 6.92
N LEU A 13 0.15 0.28 8.11
CA LEU A 13 1.02 -0.14 9.22
C LEU A 13 1.75 -1.45 8.91
N VAL A 14 1.12 -2.38 8.20
CA VAL A 14 1.77 -3.61 7.73
C VAL A 14 2.90 -3.27 6.75
N TYR A 15 2.66 -2.38 5.77
CA TYR A 15 3.72 -1.92 4.88
C TYR A 15 4.89 -1.31 5.67
N ILE A 16 4.60 -0.39 6.61
CA ILE A 16 5.60 0.26 7.46
C ILE A 16 6.40 -0.80 8.25
N ALA A 17 5.71 -1.75 8.88
CA ALA A 17 6.35 -2.79 9.69
C ALA A 17 7.30 -3.65 8.85
N VAL A 18 6.86 -4.11 7.68
CA VAL A 18 7.71 -4.89 6.76
C VAL A 18 8.88 -4.04 6.26
N ALA A 19 8.62 -2.81 5.84
CA ALA A 19 9.65 -1.90 5.34
C ALA A 19 10.78 -1.67 6.35
N TYR A 20 10.44 -1.36 7.60
CA TYR A 20 11.44 -1.15 8.64
C TYR A 20 12.10 -2.46 9.11
N ALA A 21 11.34 -3.55 9.27
CA ALA A 21 11.91 -4.83 9.67
C ALA A 21 12.95 -5.32 8.64
N SER A 22 12.60 -5.27 7.36
CA SER A 22 13.48 -5.66 6.26
C SER A 22 14.67 -4.71 6.09
N ALA A 23 14.47 -3.41 6.30
CA ALA A 23 15.57 -2.46 6.25
C ALA A 23 16.59 -2.66 7.38
N MET A 24 16.12 -3.00 8.59
CA MET A 24 16.98 -3.31 9.73
C MET A 24 17.76 -4.62 9.52
N SER A 25 17.15 -5.64 8.92
CA SER A 25 17.82 -6.93 8.67
C SER A 25 18.69 -6.95 7.42
N GLY A 26 18.38 -6.12 6.41
CA GLY A 26 18.89 -6.25 5.05
C GLY A 26 19.96 -5.24 4.63
N GLY A 27 20.41 -4.35 5.53
CA GLY A 27 21.44 -3.34 5.24
C GLY A 27 20.90 -1.98 4.80
N GLY A 28 19.68 -1.61 5.19
CA GLY A 28 19.06 -0.33 4.84
C GLY A 28 17.94 -0.48 3.80
N ALA A 29 17.66 0.57 3.03
CA ALA A 29 16.52 0.60 2.11
C ALA A 29 16.56 -0.50 1.04
N GLU A 30 17.76 -0.89 0.60
CA GLU A 30 17.99 -1.96 -0.37
C GLU A 30 17.50 -3.32 0.13
N GLY A 31 17.54 -3.57 1.45
CA GLY A 31 16.99 -4.79 2.04
C GLY A 31 15.48 -4.94 1.84
N PHE A 32 14.77 -3.84 1.65
CA PHE A 32 13.33 -3.82 1.45
C PHE A 32 12.93 -3.64 -0.03
N VAL A 33 13.51 -2.65 -0.71
CA VAL A 33 13.15 -2.31 -2.10
C VAL A 33 13.92 -3.15 -3.13
N GLY A 34 15.15 -3.55 -2.80
CA GLY A 34 16.08 -4.23 -3.69
C GLY A 34 16.87 -3.29 -4.58
N ASP A 35 17.74 -3.88 -5.39
CA ASP A 35 18.74 -3.18 -6.22
C ASP A 35 18.36 -3.12 -7.70
N ILE A 36 17.08 -2.95 -8.02
CA ILE A 36 16.59 -3.00 -9.41
C ILE A 36 17.23 -1.92 -10.30
N ASP A 37 17.56 -0.75 -9.73
CA ASP A 37 18.26 0.33 -10.45
C ASP A 37 19.70 -0.07 -10.82
N ARG A 38 20.38 -0.79 -9.93
CA ARG A 38 21.72 -1.35 -10.18
C ARG A 38 21.68 -2.46 -11.23
N PHE A 39 20.61 -3.26 -11.22
CA PHE A 39 20.35 -4.25 -12.27
C PHE A 39 20.15 -3.57 -13.63
N GLN A 40 19.30 -2.54 -13.70
CA GLN A 40 19.02 -1.80 -14.94
C GLN A 40 20.24 -1.06 -15.49
N SER A 41 21.09 -0.54 -14.61
CA SER A 41 22.35 0.12 -14.98
C SER A 41 23.49 -0.86 -15.28
N GLY A 42 23.30 -2.16 -15.06
CA GLY A 42 24.30 -3.18 -15.32
C GLY A 42 25.49 -3.15 -14.37
N THR A 43 25.30 -2.68 -13.14
CA THR A 43 26.37 -2.44 -12.15
C THR A 43 26.50 -3.51 -11.08
N CYS A 44 25.70 -4.58 -11.15
CA CYS A 44 25.80 -5.72 -10.24
C CYS A 44 26.88 -6.72 -10.68
N ALA A 45 27.38 -7.52 -9.74
CA ALA A 45 28.38 -8.57 -9.98
C ALA A 45 28.08 -9.39 -11.24
N GLY A 46 29.06 -9.49 -12.14
CA GLY A 46 28.95 -10.28 -13.37
C GLY A 46 28.26 -9.59 -14.55
N MET A 47 27.86 -8.32 -14.41
CA MET A 47 27.31 -7.51 -15.51
C MET A 47 28.40 -6.68 -16.21
N GLU A 48 28.10 -6.21 -17.43
CA GLU A 48 29.06 -5.52 -18.31
C GLU A 48 29.69 -4.27 -17.68
N ASN A 49 28.91 -3.50 -16.91
CA ASN A 49 29.35 -2.24 -16.29
C ASN A 49 29.72 -2.43 -14.80
N ALA A 50 29.87 -3.67 -14.34
CA ALA A 50 30.13 -3.97 -12.94
C ALA A 50 31.58 -3.63 -12.56
N ALA A 51 31.75 -2.95 -11.43
CA ALA A 51 33.06 -2.80 -10.81
C ALA A 51 33.65 -4.18 -10.45
N PRO A 52 35.00 -4.33 -10.36
CA PRO A 52 35.64 -5.60 -10.02
C PRO A 52 35.20 -6.18 -8.66
N ASP A 53 34.72 -5.32 -7.76
CA ASP A 53 34.21 -5.61 -6.42
C ASP A 53 32.69 -5.43 -6.30
N ALA A 54 31.96 -5.37 -7.42
CA ALA A 54 30.52 -5.24 -7.41
C ALA A 54 29.85 -6.41 -6.70
N GLU A 55 28.86 -6.12 -5.86
CA GLU A 55 28.00 -7.12 -5.21
C GLU A 55 26.89 -7.62 -6.16
N PRO A 56 26.39 -8.85 -5.96
CA PRO A 56 25.26 -9.37 -6.74
C PRO A 56 24.00 -8.53 -6.49
N CYS A 57 23.16 -8.37 -7.51
CA CYS A 57 21.87 -7.69 -7.35
C CYS A 57 21.04 -8.44 -6.31
N ARG A 58 20.42 -7.68 -5.41
CA ARG A 58 19.55 -8.25 -4.38
C ARG A 58 18.10 -7.94 -4.69
N GLU A 59 17.26 -8.95 -4.57
CA GLU A 59 15.82 -8.77 -4.56
C GLU A 59 15.40 -8.28 -3.18
N GLY A 60 14.65 -7.17 -3.15
CA GLY A 60 14.14 -6.62 -1.90
C GLY A 60 13.00 -7.46 -1.33
N ALA A 61 12.84 -7.45 -0.01
CA ALA A 61 11.78 -8.19 0.67
C ALA A 61 10.35 -7.88 0.15
N LEU A 62 10.13 -6.67 -0.41
CA LEU A 62 8.86 -6.29 -1.01
C LEU A 62 8.50 -7.13 -2.24
N ASN A 63 9.48 -7.42 -3.10
CA ASN A 63 9.29 -8.15 -4.35
C ASN A 63 9.48 -9.66 -4.17
N GLY A 64 10.11 -10.07 -3.06
CA GLY A 64 10.34 -11.46 -2.72
C GLY A 64 9.09 -12.34 -2.92
N THR A 65 9.24 -13.37 -3.74
CA THR A 65 8.17 -14.32 -4.05
C THR A 65 7.84 -15.16 -2.82
N LEU A 66 6.56 -15.15 -2.41
CA LEU A 66 6.06 -15.96 -1.29
C LEU A 66 5.44 -17.27 -1.76
N PHE A 67 4.71 -17.24 -2.87
CA PHE A 67 4.16 -18.44 -3.49
C PHE A 67 4.05 -18.26 -4.99
N SER A 68 4.02 -19.38 -5.72
CA SER A 68 3.74 -19.42 -7.15
C SER A 68 2.75 -20.53 -7.46
N VAL A 69 1.94 -20.31 -8.48
CA VAL A 69 0.95 -21.28 -8.96
C VAL A 69 1.01 -21.36 -10.47
N ASP A 70 1.12 -22.58 -10.99
CA ASP A 70 1.01 -22.85 -12.42
C ASP A 70 -0.46 -22.70 -12.86
N MET A 71 -0.69 -21.82 -13.82
CA MET A 71 -2.03 -21.52 -14.34
C MET A 71 -2.40 -22.48 -15.47
N LEU A 72 -3.71 -22.74 -15.62
CA LEU A 72 -4.25 -23.52 -16.74
C LEU A 72 -3.93 -22.89 -18.12
N SER A 73 -3.64 -21.59 -18.15
CA SER A 73 -3.17 -20.89 -19.36
C SER A 73 -1.73 -21.23 -19.75
N GLY A 74 -0.98 -21.97 -18.92
CA GLY A 74 0.43 -22.30 -19.12
C GLY A 74 1.41 -21.25 -18.58
N GLY A 75 0.92 -20.16 -17.96
CA GLY A 75 1.75 -19.18 -17.27
C GLY A 75 1.99 -19.53 -15.80
N VAL A 76 3.02 -18.95 -15.19
CA VAL A 76 3.26 -19.02 -13.74
C VAL A 76 2.78 -17.71 -13.13
N TRP A 77 1.81 -17.77 -12.22
CA TRP A 77 1.43 -16.62 -11.41
C TRP A 77 2.23 -16.64 -10.11
N THR A 78 3.04 -15.62 -9.88
CA THR A 78 3.83 -15.43 -8.68
C THR A 78 3.20 -14.37 -7.81
N LEU A 79 3.19 -14.60 -6.51
CA LEU A 79 2.70 -13.64 -5.55
C LEU A 79 3.82 -13.21 -4.60
N SER A 80 4.07 -11.90 -4.58
CA SER A 80 5.09 -11.25 -3.77
C SER A 80 4.55 -10.75 -2.42
N THR A 81 5.45 -10.37 -1.52
CA THR A 81 5.08 -9.66 -0.27
C THR A 81 4.25 -8.40 -0.54
N GLY A 82 4.62 -7.63 -1.57
CA GLY A 82 3.90 -6.44 -2.00
C GLY A 82 2.46 -6.74 -2.41
N ASP A 83 2.25 -7.84 -3.13
CA ASP A 83 0.90 -8.26 -3.56
C ASP A 83 0.01 -8.64 -2.37
N ILE A 84 0.54 -9.32 -1.34
CA ILE A 84 -0.22 -9.60 -0.10
C ILE A 84 -0.67 -8.29 0.56
N ILE A 85 0.24 -7.31 0.64
CA ILE A 85 -0.08 -6.00 1.23
C ILE A 85 -1.17 -5.28 0.43
N LEU A 86 -1.14 -5.37 -0.91
CA LEU A 86 -2.20 -4.81 -1.76
C LEU A 86 -3.54 -5.53 -1.60
N ILE A 87 -3.53 -6.86 -1.53
CA ILE A 87 -4.73 -7.66 -1.27
C ILE A 87 -5.34 -7.26 0.07
N LEU A 88 -4.50 -7.13 1.11
CA LEU A 88 -4.92 -6.63 2.41
C LEU A 88 -5.52 -5.23 2.28
N GLY A 89 -4.85 -4.32 1.57
CA GLY A 89 -5.35 -2.98 1.25
C GLY A 89 -6.75 -3.00 0.64
N LEU A 90 -6.94 -3.82 -0.37
CA LEU A 90 -8.21 -3.94 -1.10
C LEU A 90 -9.34 -4.50 -0.22
N VAL A 91 -9.06 -5.53 0.58
CA VAL A 91 -10.04 -6.11 1.53
C VAL A 91 -10.47 -5.06 2.54
N PHE A 92 -9.52 -4.31 3.10
CA PHE A 92 -9.79 -3.29 4.09
C PHE A 92 -10.58 -2.11 3.50
N LEU A 93 -10.23 -1.67 2.28
CA LEU A 93 -10.98 -0.67 1.52
C LEU A 93 -12.43 -1.11 1.31
N PHE A 94 -12.65 -2.36 0.91
CA PHE A 94 -13.99 -2.91 0.70
C PHE A 94 -14.82 -2.91 1.99
N ILE A 95 -14.23 -3.32 3.12
CA ILE A 95 -14.90 -3.29 4.42
C ILE A 95 -15.31 -1.85 4.80
N GLU A 96 -14.46 -0.85 4.51
CA GLU A 96 -14.78 0.57 4.76
C GLU A 96 -15.94 1.04 3.87
N MET A 97 -15.90 0.68 2.59
CA MET A 97 -16.93 1.04 1.62
C MET A 97 -18.31 0.49 2.00
N VAL A 98 -18.40 -0.79 2.35
CA VAL A 98 -19.67 -1.43 2.78
C VAL A 98 -20.19 -0.80 4.06
N LYS A 99 -19.30 -0.49 5.02
CA LYS A 99 -19.69 0.14 6.28
C LYS A 99 -20.20 1.57 6.07
N SER A 100 -19.51 2.34 5.22
CA SER A 100 -19.86 3.73 4.91
C SER A 100 -21.28 3.83 4.36
N ALA A 101 -21.68 2.90 3.48
CA ALA A 101 -23.02 2.85 2.90
C ALA A 101 -24.16 2.66 3.93
N ASN A 102 -23.87 2.25 5.16
CA ASN A 102 -24.87 1.90 6.17
C ASN A 102 -24.87 2.82 7.43
N SER A 103 -23.99 3.83 7.51
CA SER A 103 -23.81 4.64 8.73
C SER A 103 -24.27 6.10 8.57
N GLY A 104 -25.30 6.52 9.33
CA GLY A 104 -25.93 7.84 9.21
C GLY A 104 -25.38 8.99 10.07
N THR A 105 -24.66 8.75 11.19
CA THR A 105 -24.34 9.84 12.14
C THR A 105 -22.91 9.83 12.72
N SER A 106 -22.16 8.73 12.58
CA SER A 106 -20.76 8.62 13.07
C SER A 106 -19.72 9.00 12.00
N THR A 107 -20.09 9.89 11.08
CA THR A 107 -19.45 10.02 9.76
C THR A 107 -18.34 11.08 9.71
N ILE A 108 -18.45 12.17 10.48
CA ILE A 108 -17.48 13.29 10.41
C ILE A 108 -16.11 12.93 10.99
N VAL A 109 -16.06 12.30 12.17
CA VAL A 109 -14.79 11.91 12.82
C VAL A 109 -14.06 10.85 11.99
N ASN A 110 -14.80 9.92 11.41
CA ASN A 110 -14.25 8.89 10.52
C ASN A 110 -13.60 9.53 9.28
N HIS A 111 -14.27 10.49 8.65
CA HIS A 111 -13.73 11.19 7.48
C HIS A 111 -12.47 11.99 7.81
N GLY A 112 -12.47 12.69 8.95
CA GLY A 112 -11.30 13.45 9.40
C GLY A 112 -10.09 12.55 9.65
N LEU A 113 -10.30 11.38 10.27
CA LEU A 113 -9.24 10.40 10.50
C LEU A 113 -8.74 9.77 9.19
N SER A 114 -9.63 9.39 8.27
CA SER A 114 -9.25 8.87 6.95
C SER A 114 -8.46 9.90 6.14
N MET A 115 -8.86 11.18 6.20
CA MET A 115 -8.12 12.28 5.58
C MET A 115 -6.72 12.42 6.18
N GLY A 116 -6.59 12.30 7.50
CA GLY A 116 -5.29 12.29 8.16
C GLY A 116 -4.39 11.15 7.68
N VAL A 117 -4.93 9.93 7.58
CA VAL A 117 -4.19 8.76 7.05
C VAL A 117 -3.73 9.02 5.61
N PHE A 118 -4.62 9.55 4.76
CA PHE A 118 -4.26 9.89 3.37
C PHE A 118 -3.13 10.93 3.30
N VAL A 119 -3.22 12.03 4.05
CA VAL A 119 -2.20 13.08 4.04
C VAL A 119 -0.85 12.55 4.54
N ILE A 120 -0.84 11.73 5.58
CA ILE A 120 0.38 11.10 6.09
C ILE A 120 0.96 10.17 5.03
N CYS A 121 0.14 9.32 4.39
CA CYS A 121 0.61 8.42 3.34
C CYS A 121 1.18 9.19 2.14
N LEU A 122 0.49 10.25 1.70
CA LEU A 122 0.99 11.10 0.62
C LEU A 122 2.32 11.76 0.99
N GLY A 123 2.44 12.28 2.21
CA GLY A 123 3.70 12.84 2.72
C GLY A 123 4.83 11.82 2.75
N LEU A 124 4.57 10.62 3.25
CA LEU A 124 5.54 9.51 3.28
C LEU A 124 5.98 9.13 1.86
N PHE A 125 5.03 8.96 0.93
CA PHE A 125 5.33 8.60 -0.46
C PHE A 125 6.23 9.62 -1.15
N LEU A 126 5.98 10.91 -0.93
CA LEU A 126 6.73 11.98 -1.60
C LEU A 126 8.09 12.25 -0.96
N MET A 127 8.21 12.06 0.36
CA MET A 127 9.39 12.51 1.12
C MET A 127 10.35 11.38 1.50
N ALA A 128 9.89 10.13 1.57
CA ALA A 128 10.68 9.04 2.12
C ALA A 128 10.98 7.96 1.06
N PRO A 129 12.27 7.67 0.78
CA PRO A 129 12.66 6.77 -0.31
C PRO A 129 12.16 5.33 -0.10
N LEU A 130 12.02 4.90 1.15
CA LEU A 130 11.48 3.58 1.51
C LEU A 130 9.99 3.40 1.12
N PHE A 131 9.30 4.51 0.85
CA PHE A 131 7.89 4.56 0.51
C PHE A 131 7.66 4.89 -0.97
N ALA A 132 8.72 5.21 -1.73
CA ALA A 132 8.64 5.51 -3.16
C ALA A 132 8.46 4.24 -4.01
N THR A 133 7.44 3.43 -3.69
CA THR A 133 7.13 2.16 -4.36
C THR A 133 5.74 2.18 -4.96
N SER A 134 5.51 1.41 -6.02
CA SER A 134 4.17 1.26 -6.61
C SER A 134 3.18 0.68 -5.60
N THR A 135 3.62 -0.27 -4.75
CA THR A 135 2.79 -0.84 -3.69
C THR A 135 2.28 0.23 -2.73
N PHE A 136 3.15 1.10 -2.24
CA PHE A 136 2.75 2.16 -1.31
C PHE A 136 1.94 3.26 -1.99
N PHE A 137 2.24 3.57 -3.26
CA PHE A 137 1.44 4.48 -4.06
C PHE A 137 0.00 3.98 -4.20
N LEU A 138 -0.20 2.69 -4.51
CA LEU A 138 -1.53 2.08 -4.61
C LEU A 138 -2.25 2.08 -3.26
N LEU A 139 -1.56 1.79 -2.14
CA LEU A 139 -2.14 1.97 -0.81
C LEU A 139 -2.55 3.42 -0.56
N THR A 140 -1.74 4.39 -0.97
CA THR A 140 -2.06 5.82 -0.86
C THR A 140 -3.31 6.15 -1.67
N LEU A 141 -3.44 5.63 -2.90
CA LEU A 141 -4.66 5.78 -3.69
C LEU A 141 -5.86 5.12 -3.02
N MET A 142 -5.71 3.96 -2.38
CA MET A 142 -6.79 3.34 -1.61
C MET A 142 -7.22 4.24 -0.45
N THR A 143 -6.29 4.87 0.28
CA THR A 143 -6.65 5.84 1.33
C THR A 143 -7.35 7.09 0.78
N LEU A 144 -6.97 7.55 -0.42
CA LEU A 144 -7.68 8.63 -1.12
C LEU A 144 -9.11 8.21 -1.49
N LEU A 145 -9.28 7.01 -2.02
CA LEU A 145 -10.59 6.47 -2.40
C LEU A 145 -11.50 6.32 -1.18
N ASP A 146 -10.97 5.91 -0.03
CA ASP A 146 -11.72 5.86 1.22
C ASP A 146 -12.27 7.24 1.62
N VAL A 147 -11.44 8.28 1.54
CA VAL A 147 -11.86 9.68 1.81
C VAL A 147 -12.95 10.13 0.83
N VAL A 148 -12.76 9.91 -0.47
CA VAL A 148 -13.73 10.32 -1.51
C VAL A 148 -15.06 9.58 -1.36
N ALA A 149 -15.01 8.26 -1.16
CA ALA A 149 -16.19 7.45 -0.92
C ALA A 149 -16.94 7.92 0.33
N GLY A 150 -16.21 8.23 1.41
CA GLY A 150 -16.77 8.81 2.62
C GLY A 150 -17.57 10.09 2.35
N PHE A 151 -16.97 11.08 1.70
CA PHE A 151 -17.67 12.34 1.39
C PHE A 151 -18.86 12.16 0.46
N THR A 152 -18.75 11.24 -0.51
CA THR A 152 -19.82 10.93 -1.47
C THR A 152 -21.06 10.40 -0.76
N VAL A 153 -20.90 9.46 0.18
CA VAL A 153 -22.03 8.91 0.95
C VAL A 153 -22.71 9.99 1.80
N THR A 154 -21.94 10.84 2.48
CA THR A 154 -22.49 11.95 3.27
C THR A 154 -23.33 12.90 2.41
N ALA A 155 -22.85 13.24 1.21
CA ALA A 155 -23.55 14.12 0.29
C ALA A 155 -24.87 13.52 -0.23
N ILE A 156 -24.91 12.20 -0.48
CA ILE A 156 -26.13 11.50 -0.91
C ILE A 156 -27.14 11.42 0.23
N ALA A 157 -26.71 11.13 1.46
CA ALA A 157 -27.58 11.09 2.63
C ALA A 157 -28.28 12.44 2.86
N ALA A 158 -27.53 13.54 2.84
CA ALA A 158 -28.08 14.88 3.00
C ALA A 158 -29.14 15.24 1.93
N ARG A 159 -28.98 14.75 0.69
CA ARG A 159 -29.98 14.95 -0.39
C ARG A 159 -31.27 14.16 -0.17
N ARG A 160 -31.18 12.93 0.37
CA ARG A 160 -32.36 12.11 0.68
C ARG A 160 -33.19 12.74 1.80
N ASP A 161 -32.55 13.29 2.82
CA ASP A 161 -33.24 13.94 3.94
C ASP A 161 -34.04 15.19 3.49
N LEU A 162 -33.55 15.91 2.47
CA LEU A 162 -34.23 17.09 1.92
C LEU A 162 -35.42 16.76 1.00
N GLY A 163 -35.50 15.55 0.46
CA GLY A 163 -36.59 15.12 -0.43
C GLY A 163 -37.70 14.31 0.25
N ALA A 164 -37.53 13.98 1.54
CA ALA A 164 -38.51 13.25 2.34
C ALA A 164 -39.41 14.16 3.22
N GLY A 165 -39.29 15.49 3.07
CA GLY A 165 -40.21 16.49 3.58
C GLY A 165 -40.96 17.18 2.45
#